data_AF-A0A1A8FHI2-F1
#
_entry.id   AF-A0A1A8FHI2-F1
#
_cell.length_a   1.000
_cell.length_b   1.000
_cell.length_c   1.000
_cell.angle_alpha   90.00
_cell.angle_beta   90.00
_cell.angle_gamma   90.00
#
_symmetry.space_group_name_H-M   'P 1'
#
loop_
_entity.id
_entity.type
_entity.pdbx_description
1 polymer ?
#
loop_
_entity_poly.entity_id
_entity_poly.type
_entity_poly.pdbx_seq_one_letter_code
_entity_poly.pdbx_strand_id
1 'polypeptide(L)'
;MKEYNLRRHHETSKKHTDKDKNMDTEQRLQKVEELKRGLKSQQALFTKAKSQSEAAVKASFIVAEEVAKSARPITEEEFIKNRMLKVCNAVGPDKRQLFSNVSLSRNTVAERIDQLSTDLKEQLVRKGKDFIAYSLAVDESTDTSDVAQLSIFIRGVDSSLSITEELLALRPMHGTTTGQDLYEEVSR
;
A
#
# COMPACT_ATOMS: atom_id res chain seq x y z
N MET A 1 -31.17 -12.57 2.08
CA MET A 1 -32.17 -11.93 2.99
C MET A 1 -33.47 -12.73 2.88
N LYS A 2 -34.13 -13.12 3.98
CA LYS A 2 -35.35 -13.97 3.92
C LYS A 2 -36.58 -13.13 3.55
N GLU A 3 -37.41 -13.62 2.63
CA GLU A 3 -38.60 -12.92 2.08
C GLU A 3 -39.57 -12.41 3.16
N TYR A 4 -39.83 -13.24 4.17
CA TYR A 4 -40.65 -12.88 5.33
C TYR A 4 -40.17 -11.61 6.04
N ASN A 5 -38.85 -11.42 6.17
CA ASN A 5 -38.27 -10.26 6.84
C ASN A 5 -38.44 -8.98 5.99
N LEU A 6 -38.31 -9.08 4.67
CA LEU A 6 -38.59 -7.97 3.75
C LEU A 6 -40.06 -7.57 3.81
N ARG A 7 -40.95 -8.56 3.69
CA ARG A 7 -42.39 -8.35 3.66
C ARG A 7 -42.89 -7.69 4.95
N ARG A 8 -42.44 -8.21 6.11
CA ARG A 8 -42.76 -7.63 7.41
C ARG A 8 -42.25 -6.19 7.53
N HIS A 9 -41.05 -5.87 7.05
CA HIS A 9 -40.50 -4.50 7.05
C HIS A 9 -41.38 -3.53 6.25
N HIS A 10 -41.82 -3.92 5.05
CA HIS A 10 -42.70 -3.11 4.21
C HIS A 10 -44.12 -2.96 4.80
N GLU A 11 -44.66 -4.01 5.42
CA GLU A 11 -46.01 -4.00 6.02
C GLU A 11 -46.07 -3.27 7.37
N THR A 12 -45.03 -3.41 8.22
CA THR A 12 -44.97 -2.72 9.54
C THR A 12 -44.52 -1.27 9.45
N SER A 13 -43.73 -0.90 8.43
CA SER A 13 -43.45 0.50 8.13
C SER A 13 -44.62 1.13 7.36
N LYS A 14 -45.79 1.23 8.04
CA LYS A 14 -47.00 1.92 7.58
C LYS A 14 -46.74 3.33 7.01
N LYS A 15 -45.59 3.94 7.35
CA LYS A 15 -45.14 5.24 6.83
C LYS A 15 -44.80 5.25 5.34
N HIS A 16 -44.41 4.13 4.74
CA HIS A 16 -44.14 4.04 3.29
C HIS A 16 -45.42 3.80 2.50
N THR A 17 -46.29 2.92 2.99
CA THR A 17 -47.46 2.46 2.26
C THR A 17 -48.57 3.51 2.19
N ASP A 18 -48.74 4.38 3.20
CA ASP A 18 -49.78 5.43 3.17
C ASP A 18 -49.32 6.75 2.57
N LYS A 19 -48.01 7.04 2.50
CA LYS A 19 -47.50 8.28 1.88
C LYS A 19 -47.53 8.26 0.35
N ASP A 20 -47.36 7.09 -0.27
CA ASP A 20 -47.25 6.96 -1.73
C ASP A 20 -48.57 6.52 -2.41
N LYS A 21 -49.56 6.07 -1.64
CA LYS A 21 -50.88 5.62 -2.14
C LYS A 21 -51.70 6.73 -2.79
N ASN A 22 -51.58 7.96 -2.29
CA ASN A 22 -52.35 9.12 -2.77
C ASN A 22 -51.55 10.01 -3.74
N MET A 23 -50.37 9.58 -4.18
CA MET A 23 -49.56 10.36 -5.12
C MET A 23 -49.93 10.03 -6.57
N ASP A 24 -50.18 11.07 -7.36
CA ASP A 24 -50.30 10.96 -8.81
C ASP A 24 -48.95 10.61 -9.47
N THR A 25 -48.99 10.15 -10.72
CA THR A 25 -47.82 9.75 -11.52
C THR A 25 -46.72 10.81 -11.54
N GLU A 26 -47.06 12.09 -11.64
CA GLU A 26 -46.07 13.17 -11.66
C GLU A 26 -45.37 13.35 -10.30
N GLN A 27 -46.13 13.26 -9.21
CA GLN A 27 -45.59 13.32 -7.85
C GLN A 27 -44.70 12.11 -7.53
N ARG A 28 -45.04 10.92 -8.05
CA ARG A 28 -44.20 9.72 -7.96
C ARG A 28 -42.88 9.89 -8.70
N LEU A 29 -42.89 10.47 -9.91
CA LEU A 29 -41.67 10.76 -10.67
C LEU A 29 -40.76 11.75 -9.92
N GLN A 30 -41.34 12.82 -9.38
CA GLN A 30 -40.58 13.78 -8.56
C GLN A 30 -39.96 13.12 -7.32
N LYS A 31 -40.71 12.23 -6.64
CA LYS A 31 -40.21 11.51 -5.48
C LYS A 31 -39.07 10.55 -5.83
N VAL A 32 -39.17 9.85 -6.96
CA VAL A 32 -38.10 8.99 -7.46
C VAL A 32 -36.83 9.79 -7.75
N GLU A 33 -36.93 10.96 -8.39
CA GLU A 33 -35.76 11.82 -8.65
C GLU A 33 -35.16 12.39 -7.36
N GLU A 34 -35.98 12.75 -6.37
CA GLU A 34 -35.51 13.14 -5.04
C GLU A 34 -34.74 12.00 -4.36
N LEU A 35 -35.28 10.77 -4.39
CA LEU A 35 -34.65 9.58 -3.81
C LEU A 35 -33.36 9.22 -4.55
N LYS A 36 -33.32 9.30 -5.88
CA LYS A 36 -32.10 9.10 -6.68
C LYS A 36 -31.03 10.12 -6.31
N ARG A 37 -31.40 11.39 -6.16
CA ARG A 37 -30.48 12.45 -5.71
C ARG A 37 -29.98 12.18 -4.29
N GLY A 38 -30.87 11.79 -3.38
CA GLY A 38 -30.51 11.40 -2.02
C GLY A 38 -29.54 10.22 -1.98
N LEU A 39 -29.79 9.17 -2.77
CA LEU A 39 -28.93 8.01 -2.91
C LEU A 39 -27.54 8.40 -3.44
N LYS A 40 -27.48 9.20 -4.51
CA LYS A 40 -26.21 9.70 -5.06
C LYS A 40 -25.42 10.48 -4.03
N SER A 41 -26.07 11.35 -3.26
CA SER A 41 -25.42 12.10 -2.18
C SER A 41 -24.87 11.19 -1.09
N GLN A 42 -25.64 10.17 -0.67
CA GLN A 42 -25.16 9.19 0.32
C GLN A 42 -23.97 8.38 -0.21
N GLN A 43 -24.02 7.90 -1.45
CA GLN A 43 -22.92 7.18 -2.09
C GLN A 43 -21.67 8.06 -2.21
N ALA A 44 -21.83 9.33 -2.57
CA ALA A 44 -20.72 10.27 -2.70
C ALA A 44 -19.91 10.43 -1.40
N LEU A 45 -20.56 10.35 -0.22
CA LEU A 45 -19.87 10.38 1.06
C LEU A 45 -18.92 9.18 1.21
N PHE A 46 -19.39 7.97 0.90
CA PHE A 46 -18.58 6.76 0.97
C PHE A 46 -17.45 6.75 -0.07
N THR A 47 -17.74 7.17 -1.30
CA THR A 47 -16.72 7.27 -2.36
C THR A 47 -15.63 8.27 -1.97
N LYS A 48 -16.00 9.42 -1.40
CA LYS A 48 -15.04 10.42 -0.92
C LYS A 48 -14.20 9.92 0.25
N ALA A 49 -14.81 9.23 1.22
CA ALA A 49 -14.08 8.66 2.34
C ALA A 49 -13.08 7.58 1.88
N LYS A 50 -13.50 6.72 0.94
CA LYS A 50 -12.64 5.70 0.34
C LYS A 50 -11.44 6.34 -0.38
N SER A 51 -11.67 7.33 -1.23
CA SER A 51 -10.59 7.96 -1.99
C SER A 51 -9.60 8.71 -1.09
N GLN A 52 -10.07 9.33 0.00
CA GLN A 52 -9.20 9.94 1.01
C GLN A 52 -8.34 8.90 1.73
N SER A 53 -8.91 7.75 2.07
CA SER A 53 -8.17 6.64 2.68
C SER A 53 -7.10 6.08 1.74
N GLU A 54 -7.45 5.83 0.47
CA GLU A 54 -6.50 5.37 -0.56
C GLU A 54 -5.36 6.37 -0.76
N ALA A 55 -5.67 7.67 -0.81
CA ALA A 55 -4.66 8.72 -0.91
C ALA A 55 -3.73 8.74 0.31
N ALA A 56 -4.25 8.55 1.52
CA ALA A 56 -3.45 8.50 2.73
C ALA A 56 -2.53 7.26 2.77
N VAL A 57 -3.02 6.10 2.34
CA VAL A 57 -2.21 4.88 2.21
C VAL A 57 -1.11 5.08 1.18
N LYS A 58 -1.44 5.62 -0.01
CA LYS A 58 -0.44 5.92 -1.04
C LYS A 58 0.64 6.88 -0.53
N ALA A 59 0.24 7.94 0.18
CA ALA A 59 1.19 8.86 0.81
C ALA A 59 2.10 8.16 1.83
N SER A 60 1.59 7.19 2.60
CA SER A 60 2.42 6.43 3.55
C SER A 60 3.50 5.60 2.85
N PHE A 61 3.20 4.99 1.69
CA PHE A 61 4.20 4.28 0.89
C PHE A 61 5.25 5.21 0.30
N ILE A 62 4.85 6.38 -0.22
CA ILE A 62 5.78 7.38 -0.75
C ILE A 62 6.79 7.80 0.34
N VAL A 63 6.29 8.12 1.54
CA VAL A 63 7.18 8.50 2.64
C VAL A 63 8.09 7.33 3.04
N ALA A 64 7.56 6.10 3.10
CA ALA A 64 8.36 4.91 3.43
C ALA A 64 9.49 4.65 2.42
N GLU A 65 9.21 4.80 1.13
CA GLU A 65 10.19 4.69 0.05
C GLU A 65 11.30 5.74 0.19
N GLU A 66 10.95 7.00 0.45
CA GLU A 66 11.92 8.08 0.65
C GLU A 66 12.79 7.84 1.90
N VAL A 67 12.19 7.35 3.00
CA VAL A 67 12.93 6.98 4.21
C VAL A 67 13.93 5.86 3.88
N ALA A 68 13.50 4.80 3.21
CA ALA A 68 14.37 3.69 2.83
C ALA A 68 15.54 4.15 1.95
N LYS A 69 15.28 4.97 0.92
CA LYS A 69 16.31 5.51 0.02
C LYS A 69 17.30 6.43 0.71
N SER A 70 16.87 7.14 1.75
CA SER A 70 17.74 8.06 2.48
C SER A 70 18.79 7.35 3.36
N ALA A 71 18.68 6.03 3.55
CA ALA A 71 19.51 5.22 4.45
C ALA A 71 19.58 5.78 5.88
N ARG A 72 18.55 6.52 6.32
CA ARG A 72 18.47 7.12 7.65
C ARG A 72 17.77 6.17 8.63
N PRO A 73 18.11 6.24 9.93
CA PRO A 73 17.39 5.50 10.96
C PRO A 73 15.90 5.86 10.99
N ILE A 74 15.05 4.82 11.08
CA ILE A 74 13.58 4.86 11.26
C ILE A 74 13.15 5.72 12.47
N THR A 75 14.09 6.10 13.35
CA THR A 75 13.84 7.02 14.47
C THR A 75 13.48 8.45 14.05
N GLU A 76 13.69 8.86 12.79
CA GLU A 76 13.34 10.21 12.28
C GLU A 76 11.88 10.35 11.79
N GLU A 77 11.06 9.31 11.83
CA GLU A 77 9.77 9.30 11.11
C GLU A 77 8.64 10.05 11.82
N GLU A 78 8.60 9.95 13.15
CA GLU A 78 7.68 10.75 13.97
C GLU A 78 8.03 12.24 13.87
N PHE A 79 9.30 12.54 13.59
CA PHE A 79 9.75 13.89 13.25
C PHE A 79 9.23 14.33 11.88
N ILE A 80 9.21 13.47 10.86
CA ILE A 80 8.64 13.78 9.53
C ILE A 80 7.15 14.15 9.65
N LYS A 81 6.33 13.32 10.32
CA LYS A 81 4.90 13.59 10.47
C LYS A 81 4.64 14.89 11.21
N ASN A 82 5.38 15.15 12.30
CA ASN A 82 5.26 16.38 13.07
C ASN A 82 5.66 17.63 12.26
N ARG A 83 6.70 17.55 11.42
CA ARG A 83 7.12 18.64 10.54
C ARG A 83 6.08 18.92 9.45
N MET A 84 5.54 17.87 8.80
CA MET A 84 4.49 18.01 7.79
C MET A 84 3.25 18.70 8.38
N LEU A 85 2.83 18.32 9.60
CA LEU A 85 1.69 18.95 10.26
C LEU A 85 1.96 20.43 10.63
N LYS A 86 3.18 20.77 11.07
CA LYS A 86 3.55 22.17 11.35
C LYS A 86 3.52 23.03 10.08
N VAL A 87 4.04 22.53 8.97
CA VAL A 87 3.98 23.23 7.66
C VAL A 87 2.53 23.38 7.21
N CYS A 88 1.72 22.31 7.30
CA CYS A 88 0.31 22.36 6.95
C CYS A 88 -0.46 23.39 7.77
N ASN A 89 -0.19 23.50 9.08
CA ASN A 89 -0.84 24.50 9.93
C ASN A 89 -0.52 25.94 9.53
N ALA A 90 0.67 26.19 8.96
CA ALA A 90 1.09 27.51 8.52
C ALA A 90 0.55 27.89 7.12
N VAL A 91 0.50 26.92 6.20
CA VAL A 91 0.24 27.19 4.77
C VAL A 91 -1.20 26.84 4.35
N GLY A 92 -1.85 25.89 5.04
CA GLY A 92 -3.18 25.38 4.66
C GLY A 92 -3.84 24.60 5.79
N PRO A 93 -4.26 25.26 6.89
CA PRO A 93 -4.81 24.61 8.07
C PRO A 93 -6.10 23.82 7.80
N ASP A 94 -6.87 24.23 6.78
CA ASP A 94 -8.05 23.55 6.25
C ASP A 94 -7.77 22.12 5.76
N LYS A 95 -6.52 21.83 5.38
CA LYS A 95 -6.10 20.50 4.89
C LYS A 95 -5.46 19.63 5.98
N ARG A 96 -5.30 20.12 7.21
CA ARG A 96 -4.60 19.43 8.30
C ARG A 96 -5.07 17.99 8.51
N GLN A 97 -6.37 17.74 8.43
CA GLN A 97 -6.92 16.40 8.64
C GLN A 97 -6.39 15.38 7.61
N LEU A 98 -6.18 15.80 6.35
CA LEU A 98 -5.65 14.93 5.30
C LEU A 98 -4.23 14.43 5.66
N PHE A 99 -3.38 15.32 6.18
CA PHE A 99 -2.04 14.96 6.64
C PHE A 99 -2.07 14.13 7.92
N SER A 100 -2.99 14.42 8.84
CA SER A 100 -3.16 13.65 10.08
C SER A 100 -3.53 12.19 9.81
N ASN A 101 -4.33 11.95 8.77
CA ASN A 101 -4.79 10.63 8.35
C ASN A 101 -3.68 9.76 7.75
N VAL A 102 -2.52 10.32 7.38
CA VAL A 102 -1.38 9.53 6.91
C VAL A 102 -0.72 8.84 8.10
N SER A 103 -0.77 7.50 8.11
CA SER A 103 -0.12 6.69 9.16
C SER A 103 1.38 6.59 8.89
N LEU A 104 2.18 7.23 9.74
CA LEU A 104 3.65 7.26 9.67
C LEU A 104 4.25 6.89 11.04
N SER A 105 3.64 5.93 11.73
CA SER A 105 4.28 5.37 12.92
C SER A 105 5.47 4.52 12.49
N ARG A 106 6.47 4.36 13.39
CA ARG A 106 7.65 3.52 13.12
C ARG A 106 7.30 2.13 12.59
N ASN A 107 6.31 1.49 13.19
CA ASN A 107 5.86 0.16 12.77
C ASN A 107 5.19 0.22 11.39
N THR A 108 4.40 1.25 11.12
CA THR A 108 3.75 1.41 9.81
C THR A 108 4.78 1.60 8.71
N VAL A 109 5.76 2.49 8.90
CA VAL A 109 6.78 2.74 7.88
C VAL A 109 7.63 1.50 7.65
N ALA A 110 8.07 0.83 8.72
CA ALA A 110 8.79 -0.43 8.61
C ALA A 110 8.00 -1.49 7.83
N GLU A 111 6.70 -1.64 8.12
CA GLU A 111 5.81 -2.56 7.39
C GLU A 111 5.64 -2.15 5.91
N ARG A 112 5.55 -0.85 5.62
CA ARG A 112 5.50 -0.35 4.23
C ARG A 112 6.80 -0.63 3.48
N ILE A 113 7.94 -0.45 4.12
CA ILE A 113 9.26 -0.77 3.54
C ILE A 113 9.34 -2.28 3.25
N ASP A 114 8.89 -3.12 4.17
CA ASP A 114 8.86 -4.58 3.97
C ASP A 114 7.93 -4.99 2.82
N GLN A 115 6.77 -4.37 2.71
CA GLN A 115 5.84 -4.57 1.59
C GLN A 115 6.45 -4.13 0.26
N LEU A 116 7.13 -2.98 0.21
CA LEU A 116 7.85 -2.51 -0.98
C LEU A 116 8.99 -3.47 -1.36
N SER A 117 9.78 -3.91 -0.38
CA SER A 117 10.86 -4.88 -0.58
C SER A 117 10.33 -6.21 -1.14
N THR A 118 9.22 -6.71 -0.60
CA THR A 118 8.56 -7.93 -1.07
C THR A 118 8.05 -7.76 -2.50
N ASP A 119 7.39 -6.65 -2.81
CA ASP A 119 6.88 -6.38 -4.17
C ASP A 119 8.03 -6.28 -5.20
N LEU A 120 9.11 -5.58 -4.87
CA LEU A 120 10.32 -5.50 -5.70
C LEU A 120 10.92 -6.89 -5.96
N LYS A 121 11.02 -7.72 -4.91
CA LYS A 121 11.49 -9.11 -5.04
C LYS A 121 10.59 -9.92 -5.97
N GLU A 122 9.27 -9.82 -5.81
CA GLU A 122 8.32 -10.52 -6.68
C GLU A 122 8.43 -10.06 -8.15
N GLN A 123 8.60 -8.75 -8.38
CA GLN A 123 8.82 -8.21 -9.72
C GLN A 123 10.10 -8.75 -10.34
N LEU A 124 11.21 -8.79 -9.59
CA LEU A 124 12.48 -9.34 -10.05
C LEU A 124 12.36 -10.83 -10.38
N VAL A 125 11.68 -11.62 -9.55
CA VAL A 125 11.43 -13.05 -9.80
C VAL A 125 10.56 -13.24 -11.05
N ARG A 126 9.51 -12.44 -11.24
CA ARG A 126 8.68 -12.50 -12.45
C ARG A 126 9.51 -12.20 -13.70
N LYS A 127 10.30 -11.13 -13.67
CA LYS A 127 11.18 -10.74 -14.78
C LYS A 127 12.27 -11.78 -15.06
N GLY A 128 12.80 -12.40 -14.01
CA GLY A 128 13.83 -13.43 -14.12
C GLY A 128 13.39 -14.67 -14.91
N LYS A 129 12.08 -14.96 -14.96
CA LYS A 129 11.53 -16.05 -15.78
C LYS A 129 11.68 -15.81 -17.29
N ASP A 130 11.79 -14.55 -17.70
CA ASP A 130 11.89 -14.16 -19.10
C ASP A 130 13.36 -13.99 -19.55
N PHE A 131 14.32 -14.19 -18.65
CA PHE A 131 15.74 -14.12 -18.99
C PHE A 131 16.16 -15.31 -19.88
N ILE A 132 16.78 -15.01 -21.02
CA ILE A 132 17.39 -16.00 -21.91
C ILE A 132 18.76 -16.44 -21.40
N ALA A 133 19.42 -15.58 -20.63
CA ALA A 133 20.66 -15.87 -19.92
C ALA A 133 20.75 -14.99 -18.67
N TYR A 134 21.39 -15.51 -17.62
CA TYR A 134 21.70 -14.75 -16.42
C TYR A 134 23.00 -15.22 -15.79
N SER A 135 23.55 -14.37 -14.92
CA SER A 135 24.70 -14.65 -14.08
C SER A 135 24.43 -14.15 -12.67
N LEU A 136 25.06 -14.79 -11.69
CA LEU A 136 25.06 -14.32 -10.31
C LEU A 136 26.46 -13.79 -9.99
N ALA A 137 26.52 -12.58 -9.44
CA ALA A 137 27.72 -12.06 -8.82
C ALA A 137 27.56 -12.15 -7.31
N VAL A 138 28.55 -12.71 -6.64
CA VAL A 138 28.52 -12.97 -5.21
C VAL A 138 29.72 -12.25 -4.60
N ASP A 139 29.45 -11.40 -3.61
CA ASP A 139 30.45 -10.61 -2.91
C ASP A 139 30.31 -10.81 -1.40
N GLU A 140 31.42 -11.10 -0.74
CA GLU A 140 31.50 -11.21 0.71
C GLU A 140 32.09 -9.91 1.26
N SER A 141 31.33 -9.25 2.14
CA SER A 141 31.80 -8.09 2.89
C SER A 141 31.63 -8.33 4.38
N THR A 142 32.29 -7.55 5.23
CA THR A 142 32.09 -7.62 6.68
C THR A 142 31.36 -6.38 7.15
N ASP A 143 30.31 -6.53 7.94
CA ASP A 143 29.62 -5.38 8.55
C ASP A 143 30.40 -4.81 9.74
N THR A 144 29.92 -3.70 10.30
CA THR A 144 30.56 -3.03 11.43
C THR A 144 30.57 -3.84 12.73
N SER A 145 29.85 -4.96 12.79
CA SER A 145 29.81 -5.90 13.90
C SER A 145 30.66 -7.15 13.69
N ASP A 146 31.53 -7.14 12.66
CA ASP A 146 32.41 -8.26 12.29
C ASP A 146 31.63 -9.50 11.81
N VAL A 147 30.38 -9.32 11.36
CA VAL A 147 29.59 -10.38 10.74
C VAL A 147 29.76 -10.31 9.24
N ALA A 148 30.15 -11.42 8.63
CA ALA A 148 30.24 -11.51 7.18
C ALA A 148 28.83 -11.44 6.55
N GLN A 149 28.69 -10.64 5.50
CA GLN A 149 27.48 -10.40 4.75
C GLN A 149 27.72 -10.80 3.30
N LEU A 150 26.94 -11.76 2.83
CA LEU A 150 26.97 -12.25 1.46
C LEU A 150 25.97 -11.47 0.61
N SER A 151 26.48 -10.64 -0.29
CA SER A 151 25.70 -9.90 -1.28
C SER A 151 25.61 -10.71 -2.57
N ILE A 152 24.39 -11.00 -3.02
CA ILE A 152 24.12 -11.76 -4.24
C ILE A 152 23.40 -10.84 -5.21
N PHE A 153 24.03 -10.56 -6.34
CA PHE A 153 23.47 -9.78 -7.44
C PHE A 153 23.11 -10.71 -8.59
N ILE A 154 22.00 -10.41 -9.27
CA ILE A 154 21.62 -11.07 -10.51
C ILE A 154 21.82 -10.10 -11.68
N ARG A 155 22.48 -10.57 -12.73
CA ARG A 155 22.55 -9.89 -14.01
C ARG A 155 21.95 -10.77 -15.09
N GLY A 156 20.81 -10.38 -15.62
CA GLY A 156 20.04 -11.11 -16.64
C GLY A 156 19.83 -10.32 -17.91
N VAL A 157 19.63 -11.03 -19.01
CA VAL A 157 19.23 -10.48 -20.31
C VAL A 157 17.97 -11.17 -20.79
N ASP A 158 16.97 -10.41 -21.25
CA ASP A 158 15.73 -10.94 -21.81
C ASP A 158 15.81 -11.10 -23.34
N SER A 159 14.74 -11.63 -23.93
CA SER A 159 14.64 -11.83 -25.39
C SER A 159 14.67 -10.55 -26.22
N SER A 160 14.41 -9.39 -25.59
CA SER A 160 14.54 -8.07 -26.21
C SER A 160 15.96 -7.49 -26.11
N LEU A 161 16.91 -8.26 -25.57
CA LEU A 161 18.29 -7.85 -25.26
C LEU A 161 18.37 -6.75 -24.19
N SER A 162 17.33 -6.61 -23.36
CA SER A 162 17.33 -5.70 -22.22
C SER A 162 18.09 -6.32 -21.06
N ILE A 163 19.07 -5.59 -20.53
CA ILE A 163 19.89 -6.01 -19.39
C ILE A 163 19.24 -5.53 -18.10
N THR A 164 19.12 -6.43 -17.12
CA THR A 164 18.71 -6.12 -15.75
C THR A 164 19.81 -6.53 -14.81
N GLU A 165 20.20 -5.63 -13.90
CA GLU A 165 21.18 -5.89 -12.85
C GLU A 165 20.61 -5.39 -11.52
N GLU A 166 20.41 -6.29 -10.57
CA GLU A 166 19.71 -5.99 -9.31
C GLU A 166 20.29 -6.82 -8.16
N LEU A 167 20.16 -6.31 -6.93
CA LEU A 167 20.47 -7.08 -5.72
C LEU A 167 19.39 -8.15 -5.52
N LEU A 168 19.78 -9.42 -5.55
CA LEU A 168 18.88 -10.56 -5.37
C LEU A 168 18.68 -10.90 -3.89
N ALA A 169 19.77 -10.90 -3.12
CA ALA A 169 19.74 -11.19 -1.69
C ALA A 169 20.95 -10.59 -0.97
N LEU A 170 20.75 -10.26 0.30
CA LEU A 170 21.81 -9.96 1.26
C LEU A 170 21.64 -10.93 2.44
N ARG A 171 22.64 -11.77 2.71
CA ARG A 171 22.56 -12.84 3.71
C ARG A 171 23.66 -12.70 4.75
N PRO A 172 23.30 -12.64 6.05
CA PRO A 172 24.31 -12.72 7.09
C PRO A 172 24.86 -14.15 7.18
N MET A 173 26.17 -14.28 7.16
CA MET A 173 26.88 -15.54 7.35
C MET A 173 27.35 -15.65 8.79
N HIS A 174 27.02 -16.78 9.43
CA HIS A 174 27.36 -17.03 10.82
C HIS A 174 28.40 -18.15 10.87
N GLY A 175 29.54 -17.89 11.52
CA GLY A 175 30.62 -18.88 11.65
C GLY A 175 31.69 -18.69 10.59
N THR A 176 31.80 -19.64 9.65
CA THR A 176 32.84 -19.65 8.61
C THR A 176 32.33 -19.11 7.28
N THR A 177 33.27 -18.68 6.44
CA THR A 177 33.00 -18.16 5.09
C THR A 177 33.74 -19.00 4.04
N THR A 178 33.74 -20.33 4.23
CA THR A 178 34.37 -21.23 3.27
C THR A 178 33.60 -21.27 1.97
N GLY A 179 34.22 -21.73 0.88
CA GLY A 179 33.53 -21.88 -0.40
C GLY A 179 32.30 -22.81 -0.33
N GLN A 180 32.26 -23.74 0.62
CA GLN A 180 31.08 -24.56 0.88
C GLN A 180 29.95 -23.73 1.50
N ASP A 181 30.24 -22.92 2.52
CA ASP A 181 29.27 -22.05 3.18
C ASP A 181 28.64 -21.07 2.18
N LEU A 182 29.47 -20.48 1.32
CA LEU A 182 29.02 -19.59 0.23
C LEU A 182 28.07 -20.32 -0.73
N TYR A 183 28.44 -21.53 -1.16
CA TYR A 183 27.61 -22.33 -2.07
C TYR A 183 26.26 -22.68 -1.45
N GLU A 184 26.26 -23.08 -0.17
CA GLU A 184 25.04 -23.43 0.56
C GLU A 184 24.10 -22.22 0.71
N GLU A 185 24.62 -21.03 1.05
CA GLU A 185 23.79 -19.82 1.18
C GLU A 185 23.24 -19.33 -0.17
N VAL A 186 24.00 -19.43 -1.26
CA VAL A 186 23.51 -19.10 -2.62
C VAL A 186 22.42 -20.07 -3.09
N SER A 187 22.47 -21.32 -2.62
CA SER A 187 21.57 -22.40 -3.07
C SER A 187 20.24 -22.48 -2.30
N ARG A 188 20.05 -21.66 -1.26
CA ARG A 188 18.83 -21.61 -0.42
C ARG A 188 17.71 -20.77 -1.04
#